data_AF-A0A6P6PJS1-F1
#
_entry.id   AF-A0A6P6PJS1-F1
#
_cell.length_a   1.000
_cell.length_b   1.000
_cell.length_c   1.000
_cell.angle_alpha   90.00
_cell.angle_beta   90.00
_cell.angle_gamma   90.00
#
_symmetry.space_group_name_H-M   'P 1'
#
loop_
_entity.id
_entity.type
_entity.pdbx_description
1 polymer ?
#
loop_
_entity_poly.entity_id
_entity_poly.type
_entity_poly.pdbx_seq_one_letter_code
_entity_poly.pdbx_strand_id
1 'polypeptide(L)'
;MYMDAIRNKKLPNPGTASYDTLEVAEKDPLILAKLHFYMAITRTFSPFLTFYQKDVPVIPFLAKDLAEMMKSMLRRFVKKEGFKDMSSLQLVRLDVSDKQSWVNLKEVNMGLGAESLLKVML
;
A
#
# COMPACT_ATOMS: atom_id res chain seq x y z
N MET A 1 25.95 3.56 9.11
CA MET A 1 24.63 3.15 9.63
C MET A 1 24.81 2.01 10.64
N TYR A 2 23.80 1.65 11.47
CA TYR A 2 23.92 0.59 12.48
C TYR A 2 24.35 -0.78 11.88
N MET A 3 23.77 -1.16 10.73
CA MET A 3 24.12 -2.39 10.01
C MET A 3 25.59 -2.39 9.57
N ASP A 4 26.11 -1.26 9.06
CA ASP A 4 27.52 -1.13 8.67
C ASP A 4 28.46 -1.30 9.85
N ALA A 5 28.09 -0.80 11.04
CA ALA A 5 28.91 -0.95 12.23
C ALA A 5 29.04 -2.43 12.64
N ILE A 6 27.98 -3.22 12.46
CA ILE A 6 27.99 -4.67 12.70
C ILE A 6 28.82 -5.39 11.63
N ARG A 7 28.64 -5.08 10.35
CA ARG A 7 29.43 -5.66 9.24
C ARG A 7 30.92 -5.38 9.38
N ASN A 8 31.27 -4.17 9.82
CA ASN A 8 32.64 -3.76 10.10
C ASN A 8 33.15 -4.24 11.47
N LYS A 9 32.42 -5.11 12.18
CA LYS A 9 32.77 -5.68 13.48
C LYS A 9 33.03 -4.64 14.59
N LYS A 10 32.51 -3.42 14.43
CA LYS A 10 32.54 -2.36 15.46
C LYS A 10 31.50 -2.60 16.56
N LEU A 11 30.44 -3.35 16.24
CA LEU A 11 29.39 -3.78 17.17
C LEU A 11 29.11 -5.28 16.99
N PRO A 12 28.69 -5.99 18.05
CA PRO A 12 28.25 -7.37 17.93
C PRO A 12 26.95 -7.47 17.12
N ASN A 13 26.77 -8.57 16.38
CA ASN A 13 25.50 -8.88 15.75
C ASN A 13 24.47 -9.20 16.85
N PRO A 14 23.27 -8.57 16.84
CA PRO A 14 22.27 -8.76 17.88
C PRO A 14 21.59 -10.15 17.82
N GLY A 15 21.71 -10.91 16.73
CA GLY A 15 21.14 -12.25 16.60
C GLY A 15 19.61 -12.28 16.67
N THR A 16 18.94 -11.22 16.22
CA THR A 16 17.48 -11.09 16.30
C THR A 16 16.82 -11.14 14.92
N ALA A 17 15.59 -11.67 14.87
CA ALA A 17 14.79 -11.69 13.64
C ALA A 17 14.60 -10.31 13.01
N SER A 18 14.52 -9.24 13.83
CA SER A 18 14.45 -7.86 13.34
C SER A 18 15.70 -7.44 12.57
N TYR A 19 16.88 -7.82 13.06
CA TYR A 19 18.14 -7.58 12.35
C TYR A 19 18.18 -8.34 11.02
N ASP A 20 17.81 -9.62 11.04
CA ASP A 20 17.80 -10.46 9.83
C ASP A 20 16.85 -9.88 8.76
N THR A 21 15.69 -9.37 9.20
CA THR A 21 14.71 -8.70 8.32
C THR A 21 15.32 -7.45 7.67
N LEU A 22 16.02 -6.62 8.44
CA LEU A 22 16.68 -5.42 7.90
C LEU A 22 17.83 -5.79 6.96
N GLU A 23 18.57 -6.86 7.25
CA GLU A 23 19.65 -7.33 6.38
C GLU A 23 19.13 -7.80 5.02
N VAL A 24 17.99 -8.51 5.00
CA VAL A 24 17.31 -8.91 3.78
C VAL A 24 16.75 -7.70 3.05
N ALA A 25 16.11 -6.77 3.76
CA ALA A 25 15.52 -5.57 3.18
C ALA A 25 16.57 -4.66 2.52
N GLU A 26 17.74 -4.49 3.14
CA GLU A 26 18.83 -3.68 2.57
C GLU A 26 19.41 -4.27 1.29
N LYS A 27 19.34 -5.60 1.12
CA LYS A 27 19.77 -6.30 -0.10
C LYS A 27 18.75 -6.20 -1.24
N ASP A 28 17.51 -5.82 -0.95
CA ASP A 28 16.45 -5.67 -1.96
C ASP A 28 16.55 -4.30 -2.64
N PRO A 29 16.92 -4.23 -3.93
CA PRO A 29 17.06 -2.96 -4.63
C PRO A 29 15.74 -2.16 -4.66
N LEU A 30 14.59 -2.84 -4.58
CA LEU A 30 13.27 -2.23 -4.64
C LEU A 30 12.71 -1.84 -3.27
N ILE A 31 13.44 -2.04 -2.17
CA ILE A 31 12.90 -1.86 -0.81
C ILE A 31 12.32 -0.47 -0.59
N LEU A 32 13.01 0.58 -1.02
CA LEU A 32 12.52 1.95 -0.87
C LEU A 32 11.26 2.17 -1.69
N ALA A 33 11.20 1.69 -2.93
CA ALA A 33 10.00 1.78 -3.76
C ALA A 33 8.80 1.05 -3.12
N LYS A 34 9.03 -0.15 -2.55
CA LYS A 34 8.01 -0.90 -1.80
C LYS A 34 7.52 -0.13 -0.58
N LEU A 35 8.43 0.44 0.22
CA LEU A 35 8.06 1.26 1.39
C LEU A 35 7.26 2.50 0.99
N HIS A 36 7.64 3.20 -0.07
CA HIS A 36 6.89 4.34 -0.59
C HIS A 36 5.51 3.94 -1.13
N PHE A 37 5.40 2.76 -1.75
CA PHE A 37 4.11 2.21 -2.16
C PHE A 37 3.23 1.93 -0.94
N TYR A 38 3.76 1.29 0.11
CA TYR A 38 3.04 1.11 1.37
C TYR A 38 2.58 2.45 1.96
N MET A 39 3.43 3.48 1.97
CA MET A 39 3.04 4.82 2.41
C MET A 39 1.91 5.42 1.57
N ALA A 40 1.90 5.19 0.25
CA ALA A 40 0.82 5.66 -0.62
C ALA A 40 -0.50 4.93 -0.33
N ILE A 41 -0.42 3.64 -0.01
CA ILE A 41 -1.57 2.84 0.43
C ILE A 41 -2.09 3.35 1.77
N THR A 42 -1.27 3.46 2.81
CA THR A 42 -1.71 3.90 4.15
C THR A 42 -2.34 5.29 4.14
N ARG A 43 -1.84 6.22 3.31
CA ARG A 43 -2.43 7.54 3.10
C ARG A 43 -3.86 7.50 2.54
N THR A 44 -4.22 6.42 1.84
CA THR A 44 -5.59 6.22 1.33
C THR A 44 -6.57 5.94 2.48
N PHE A 45 -6.09 5.31 3.57
CA PHE A 45 -6.90 5.00 4.74
C PHE A 45 -6.99 6.15 5.74
N SER A 46 -6.02 7.08 5.77
CA SER A 46 -5.96 8.14 6.78
C SER A 46 -7.25 8.96 6.92
N PRO A 47 -7.88 9.46 5.83
CA PRO A 47 -9.11 10.25 5.98
C PRO A 47 -10.25 9.47 6.64
N PHE A 48 -10.41 8.19 6.25
CA PHE A 48 -11.41 7.30 6.83
C PHE A 48 -11.11 7.07 8.33
N LEU A 49 -9.90 6.64 8.67
CA LEU A 49 -9.53 6.36 10.07
C LEU A 49 -9.67 7.61 10.95
N THR A 50 -9.17 8.76 10.50
CA THR A 50 -9.29 10.02 11.25
C THR A 50 -10.73 10.47 11.43
N PHE A 51 -11.62 10.21 10.47
CA PHE A 51 -13.03 10.56 10.58
C PHE A 51 -13.78 9.66 11.57
N TYR A 52 -13.51 8.35 11.54
CA TYR A 52 -14.18 7.35 12.38
C TYR A 52 -13.57 7.18 13.79
N GLN A 53 -12.43 7.82 14.08
CA GLN A 53 -11.80 7.86 15.41
C GLN A 53 -12.18 9.11 16.23
N LYS A 54 -13.34 9.71 15.96
CA LYS A 54 -13.87 10.88 16.67
C LYS A 54 -15.12 10.49 17.45
N ASP A 55 -15.39 11.21 18.55
CA ASP A 55 -16.60 11.06 19.37
C ASP A 55 -17.83 11.72 18.72
N VAL A 56 -18.14 11.33 17.48
CA VAL A 56 -19.33 11.75 16.74
C VAL A 56 -20.05 10.53 16.16
N PRO A 57 -21.40 10.53 16.10
CA PRO A 57 -22.16 9.37 15.63
C PRO A 57 -22.10 9.23 14.10
N VAL A 58 -21.01 8.67 13.59
CA VAL A 58 -20.75 8.50 12.15
C VAL A 58 -21.13 7.11 11.60
N ILE A 59 -21.58 6.20 12.46
CA ILE A 59 -22.00 4.82 12.10
C ILE A 59 -22.97 4.76 10.91
N PRO A 60 -23.96 5.65 10.76
CA PRO A 60 -24.87 5.61 9.60
C PRO A 60 -24.17 5.73 8.23
N PHE A 61 -22.96 6.30 8.18
CA PHE A 61 -22.20 6.51 6.95
C PHE A 61 -21.14 5.43 6.70
N LEU A 62 -20.90 4.55 7.67
CA LEU A 62 -19.78 3.60 7.69
C LEU A 62 -19.70 2.75 6.42
N ALA A 63 -20.81 2.12 6.04
CA ALA A 63 -20.86 1.22 4.89
C ALA A 63 -20.57 1.94 3.56
N LYS A 64 -20.99 3.21 3.44
CA LYS A 64 -20.77 4.04 2.26
C LYS A 64 -19.31 4.49 2.18
N ASP A 65 -18.78 5.03 3.26
CA ASP A 65 -17.41 5.57 3.29
C ASP A 65 -16.37 4.46 3.15
N LEU A 66 -16.62 3.30 3.76
CA LEU A 66 -15.78 2.12 3.59
C LEU A 66 -15.78 1.66 2.13
N ALA A 67 -16.94 1.63 1.47
CA ALA A 67 -17.03 1.28 0.05
C ALA A 67 -16.23 2.27 -0.82
N GLU A 68 -16.35 3.57 -0.60
CA GLU A 68 -15.60 4.58 -1.35
C GLU A 68 -14.08 4.51 -1.11
N MET A 69 -13.65 4.23 0.12
CA MET A 69 -12.24 3.95 0.42
C MET A 69 -11.75 2.71 -0.33
N MET A 70 -12.53 1.62 -0.35
CA MET A 70 -12.19 0.40 -1.08
C MET A 70 -12.15 0.63 -2.61
N LYS A 71 -13.08 1.38 -3.19
CA LYS A 71 -13.03 1.79 -4.61
C LYS A 71 -11.75 2.59 -4.92
N SER A 72 -11.35 3.48 -4.00
CA SER A 72 -10.12 4.27 -4.13
C SER A 72 -8.84 3.44 -4.07
N MET A 73 -8.89 2.30 -3.38
CA MET A 73 -7.82 1.29 -3.37
C MET A 73 -7.82 0.45 -4.66
N LEU A 74 -8.99 -0.07 -5.05
CA LEU A 74 -9.15 -0.93 -6.22
C LEU A 74 -8.69 -0.26 -7.52
N ARG A 75 -8.98 1.04 -7.72
CA ARG A 75 -8.60 1.78 -8.95
C ARG A 75 -7.10 1.81 -9.25
N ARG A 76 -6.25 1.45 -8.28
CA ARG A 76 -4.80 1.34 -8.49
C ARG A 76 -4.43 0.12 -9.34
N PHE A 77 -5.28 -0.91 -9.35
CA PHE A 77 -5.00 -2.23 -9.95
C PHE A 77 -6.11 -2.74 -10.86
N VAL A 78 -7.35 -2.30 -10.66
CA VAL A 78 -8.55 -2.75 -11.38
C VAL A 78 -9.14 -1.57 -12.16
N LYS A 79 -9.59 -1.83 -13.38
CA LYS A 79 -10.27 -0.88 -14.26
C LYS A 79 -11.50 -0.30 -13.56
N LYS A 80 -11.56 1.02 -13.47
CA LYS A 80 -12.59 1.76 -12.72
C LYS A 80 -14.00 1.46 -13.23
N GLU A 81 -14.14 1.20 -14.52
CA GLU A 81 -15.38 0.92 -15.23
C GLU A 81 -16.07 -0.33 -14.66
N GLY A 82 -15.29 -1.28 -14.15
CA GLY A 82 -15.78 -2.54 -13.60
C GLY A 82 -16.46 -2.40 -12.22
N PHE A 83 -16.23 -1.32 -11.47
CA PHE A 83 -16.74 -1.21 -10.09
C PHE A 83 -17.20 0.17 -9.64
N LYS A 84 -17.08 1.22 -10.47
CA LYS A 84 -17.41 2.61 -10.08
C LYS A 84 -18.83 2.76 -9.50
N ASP A 85 -19.81 2.11 -10.13
CA ASP A 85 -21.23 2.22 -9.80
C ASP A 85 -21.74 1.06 -8.94
N MET A 86 -20.83 0.17 -8.49
CA MET A 86 -21.20 -0.94 -7.62
C MET A 86 -21.63 -0.44 -6.25
N SER A 87 -22.69 -1.05 -5.73
CA SER A 87 -23.09 -0.96 -4.32
C SER A 87 -22.06 -1.68 -3.41
N SER A 88 -22.10 -1.38 -2.12
CA SER A 88 -21.23 -2.04 -1.13
C SER A 88 -21.34 -3.58 -1.17
N LEU A 89 -22.55 -4.12 -1.39
CA LEU A 89 -22.77 -5.58 -1.49
C LEU A 89 -22.16 -6.18 -2.76
N GLN A 90 -22.23 -5.45 -3.89
CA GLN A 90 -21.61 -5.88 -5.14
C GLN A 90 -20.08 -5.86 -5.05
N LEU A 91 -19.50 -4.85 -4.40
CA LEU A 91 -18.05 -4.76 -4.19
C LEU A 91 -17.49 -5.96 -3.39
N VAL A 92 -18.23 -6.48 -2.41
CA VAL A 92 -17.82 -7.68 -1.64
C VAL A 92 -17.72 -8.92 -2.52
N ARG A 93 -18.45 -8.95 -3.64
CA ARG A 93 -18.48 -10.07 -4.59
C ARG A 93 -17.62 -9.84 -5.83
N LEU A 94 -16.92 -8.71 -5.91
CA LEU A 94 -16.05 -8.41 -7.04
C LEU A 94 -14.90 -9.42 -7.08
N ASP A 95 -14.80 -10.16 -8.17
CA ASP A 95 -13.63 -11.00 -8.44
C ASP A 95 -12.48 -10.13 -8.96
N VAL A 96 -11.45 -9.96 -8.14
CA VAL A 96 -10.23 -9.22 -8.49
C VAL A 96 -9.17 -10.10 -9.14
N SER A 97 -9.43 -11.40 -9.30
CA SER A 97 -8.50 -12.36 -9.90
C SER A 97 -8.61 -12.40 -11.43
N ASP A 98 -9.69 -11.88 -11.99
CA ASP A 98 -9.87 -11.75 -13.43
C ASP A 98 -8.89 -10.72 -14.00
N LYS A 99 -7.86 -11.21 -14.70
CA LYS A 99 -6.83 -10.38 -15.33
C LYS A 99 -7.37 -9.43 -16.39
N GLN A 100 -8.54 -9.72 -16.99
CA GLN A 100 -9.16 -8.79 -17.93
C GLN A 100 -9.68 -7.53 -17.25
N SER A 101 -10.00 -7.61 -15.95
CA SER A 101 -10.39 -6.48 -15.12
C SER A 101 -9.21 -5.59 -14.70
N TRP A 102 -7.96 -6.06 -14.82
CA TRP A 102 -6.80 -5.31 -14.35
C TRP A 102 -6.47 -4.12 -15.24
N VAL A 103 -5.96 -3.05 -14.64
CA VAL A 103 -5.37 -1.92 -15.39
C VAL A 103 -4.11 -2.38 -16.13
N ASN A 104 -3.71 -1.66 -17.17
CA ASN A 104 -2.43 -1.93 -17.81
C ASN A 104 -1.29 -1.76 -16.80
N LEU A 105 -0.22 -2.55 -16.90
CA LEU A 105 0.94 -2.44 -16.01
C LEU A 105 1.51 -1.01 -15.97
N LYS A 106 1.49 -0.27 -17.09
CA LYS A 106 1.95 1.12 -17.18
C LYS A 106 1.03 2.13 -16.48
N GLU A 107 -0.21 1.73 -16.21
CA GLU A 107 -1.25 2.55 -15.57
C GLU A 107 -1.44 2.21 -14.09
N VAL A 108 -0.74 1.19 -13.58
CA VAL A 108 -0.76 0.83 -12.16
C VAL A 108 -0.28 2.02 -11.34
N ASN A 109 -1.15 2.54 -10.47
CA ASN A 109 -0.85 3.67 -9.61
C ASN A 109 -0.18 3.18 -8.31
N MET A 110 1.15 3.22 -8.29
CA MET A 110 1.97 2.92 -7.12
C MET A 110 2.15 4.14 -6.20
N GLY A 111 1.76 5.32 -6.68
CA GLY A 111 1.92 6.58 -6.00
C GLY A 111 3.27 7.23 -6.28
N LEU A 112 3.27 8.57 -6.23
CA LEU A 112 4.38 9.40 -6.72
C LEU A 112 5.75 9.00 -6.16
N GLY A 113 5.84 8.64 -4.88
CA GLY A 113 7.11 8.29 -4.25
C GLY A 113 7.70 6.96 -4.73
N ALA A 114 6.85 5.95 -4.99
CA ALA A 114 7.32 4.68 -5.52
C ALA A 114 7.70 4.84 -7.00
N GLU A 115 6.86 5.55 -7.76
CA GLU A 115 7.09 5.83 -9.18
C GLU A 115 8.35 6.66 -9.42
N SER A 116 8.65 7.65 -8.56
CA SER A 116 9.87 8.45 -8.69
C SER A 116 11.13 7.62 -8.46
N LEU A 117 11.11 6.71 -7.48
CA LEU A 117 12.24 5.83 -7.20
C LEU A 117 12.47 4.83 -8.34
N LEU A 118 11.41 4.21 -8.87
CA LEU A 118 11.53 3.26 -9.97
C LEU A 118 12.08 3.90 -11.25
N LYS A 119 11.73 5.17 -11.53
CA LYS A 119 12.25 5.92 -12.68
C LYS A 119 13.75 6.19 -12.63
N VAL A 120 14.35 6.23 -11.43
CA VAL A 120 15.80 6.46 -11.27
C VAL A 120 16.59 5.15 -11.45
N MET A 121 15.90 4.00 -11.40
CA MET A 121 16.51 2.67 -11.53
C MET A 121 16.47 2.11 -12.96
N LEU A 122 15.70 2.74 -13.85
CA LEU A 122 15.54 2.39 -15.27
C LEU A 122 16.27 3.42 -16.14
#